data_AF-A0A6L5FSH2-F1
#
_entry.id   AF-A0A6L5FSH2-F1
#
_cell.length_a   1.000
_cell.length_b   1.000
_cell.length_c   1.000
_cell.angle_alpha   90.00
_cell.angle_beta   90.00
_cell.angle_gamma   90.00
#
_symmetry.space_group_name_H-M   'P 1'
#
loop_
_entity.id
_entity.type
_entity.pdbx_description
1 polymer ?
#
loop_
_entity_poly.entity_id
_entity_poly.type
_entity_poly.pdbx_seq_one_letter_code
_entity_poly.pdbx_strand_id
1 'polypeptide(L)'
;MFRGGFRSVQLNLRGWLALFGLGLLVGAVVAWLTPLGLPGALPMGVLSVWGTLLVLDRHREGNLIAVLGSDELDADLGAAVVAALERRGVTAEYREDVIDDEDGGGVQRGISCRHADRVVARKVMEQVLSARR
;
A
#
# COMPACT_ATOMS: atom_id res chain seq x y z
N MET A 1 4.12 -4.85 19.64
CA MET A 1 4.96 -4.75 18.43
C MET A 1 4.01 -4.89 17.23
N PHE A 2 3.91 -3.91 16.34
CA PHE A 2 2.94 -3.96 15.22
C PHE A 2 3.37 -4.98 14.17
N ARG A 3 2.71 -6.14 14.09
CA ARG A 3 2.88 -7.14 13.01
C ARG A 3 1.92 -6.82 11.86
N GLY A 4 2.26 -5.81 11.07
CA GLY A 4 1.59 -5.51 9.79
C GLY A 4 2.37 -6.13 8.63
N GLY A 5 2.04 -7.37 8.27
CA GLY A 5 2.63 -8.04 7.11
C GLY A 5 2.05 -7.48 5.81
N PHE A 6 2.79 -6.59 5.15
CA PHE A 6 2.45 -6.18 3.79
C PHE A 6 2.74 -7.34 2.84
N ARG A 7 1.69 -7.93 2.24
CA ARG A 7 1.83 -8.54 0.92
C ARG A 7 2.05 -7.41 -0.08
N SER A 8 3.25 -6.83 -0.10
CA SER A 8 3.70 -6.07 -1.26
C SER A 8 3.53 -7.00 -2.45
N VAL A 9 2.74 -6.60 -3.44
CA VAL A 9 2.69 -7.32 -4.71
C VAL A 9 4.11 -7.30 -5.26
N GLN A 10 4.87 -8.37 -5.01
CA GLN A 10 6.15 -8.59 -5.63
C GLN A 10 5.86 -8.65 -7.12
N LEU A 11 6.05 -7.54 -7.81
CA LEU A 11 6.20 -7.53 -9.25
C LEU A 11 7.40 -8.43 -9.54
N ASN A 12 7.08 -9.68 -9.86
CA ASN A 12 8.06 -10.69 -10.25
C ASN A 12 8.98 -10.11 -11.33
N LEU A 13 10.21 -10.62 -11.44
CA LEU A 13 11.20 -10.18 -12.45
C LEU A 13 10.60 -10.07 -13.87
N ARG A 14 9.60 -10.91 -14.19
CA ARG A 14 8.81 -10.89 -15.42
C ARG A 14 7.97 -9.63 -15.63
N GLY A 15 7.38 -9.09 -14.57
CA GLY A 15 6.65 -7.82 -14.60
C GLY A 15 7.58 -6.65 -14.90
N TRP A 16 8.78 -6.63 -14.28
CA TRP A 16 9.80 -5.62 -14.58
C TRP A 16 10.31 -5.70 -16.03
N LEU A 17 10.55 -6.91 -16.54
CA LEU A 17 10.95 -7.12 -17.95
C LEU A 17 9.88 -6.65 -18.94
N ALA A 18 8.61 -6.90 -18.66
CA ALA A 18 7.51 -6.46 -19.52
C ALA A 18 7.40 -4.93 -19.59
N LEU A 19 7.59 -4.24 -18.47
CA LEU A 19 7.59 -2.77 -18.41
C LEU A 19 8.79 -2.16 -19.15
N PHE A 20 9.95 -2.81 -19.07
CA PHE A 20 11.14 -2.40 -19.81
C PHE A 20 10.95 -2.56 -21.33
N GLY A 21 10.36 -3.68 -21.76
CA GLY A 21 10.04 -3.93 -23.16
C GLY A 21 9.03 -2.92 -23.73
N LEU A 22 8.01 -2.55 -22.95
CA LEU A 22 7.05 -1.52 -23.34
C LEU A 22 7.71 -0.14 -23.46
N GLY A 23 8.60 0.22 -22.52
CA GLY A 23 9.37 1.47 -22.55
C GLY A 23 10.28 1.58 -23.78
N LEU A 24 10.92 0.48 -24.19
CA LEU A 24 11.72 0.41 -25.40
C LEU A 24 10.87 0.58 -26.67
N LEU A 25 9.68 -0.03 -26.70
CA LEU A 25 8.74 0.10 -27.83
C LEU A 25 8.26 1.54 -27.99
N VAL A 26 7.84 2.17 -26.89
CA VAL A 26 7.42 3.58 -26.90
C VAL A 26 8.58 4.50 -27.29
N GLY A 27 9.78 4.28 -26.74
CA GLY A 27 10.98 5.04 -27.09
C GLY A 27 11.37 4.89 -28.56
N ALA A 28 11.22 3.71 -29.15
CA ALA A 28 11.47 3.46 -30.57
C ALA A 28 10.45 4.17 -31.47
N VAL A 29 9.15 4.16 -31.10
CA VAL A 29 8.10 4.89 -31.83
C VAL A 29 8.33 6.40 -31.76
N VAL A 30 8.68 6.93 -30.58
CA VAL A 30 9.00 8.36 -30.43
C VAL A 30 10.23 8.74 -31.24
N ALA A 31 11.30 7.94 -31.23
CA ALA A 31 12.49 8.16 -32.04
C ALA A 31 12.20 8.18 -33.55
N TRP A 32 11.17 7.47 -33.98
CA TRP A 32 10.71 7.44 -35.38
C TRP A 32 9.90 8.69 -35.76
N LEU A 33 9.19 9.28 -34.79
CA LEU A 33 8.33 10.44 -34.99
C LEU A 33 9.03 11.79 -34.74
N THR A 34 10.13 11.79 -33.98
CA THR A 34 10.86 13.03 -33.66
C THR A 34 12.21 13.12 -34.40
N PRO A 35 12.61 14.33 -34.85
CA PRO A 35 13.93 14.56 -35.46
C PRO A 35 15.09 14.48 -34.45
N LEU A 36 14.76 14.34 -33.16
CA LEU A 36 15.69 14.00 -32.09
C LEU A 36 16.09 12.54 -32.29
N GLY A 37 17.24 12.30 -32.92
CA GLY A 37 17.72 10.94 -33.18
C GLY A 37 17.67 10.02 -31.95
N LEU A 38 17.75 8.71 -32.20
CA LEU A 38 17.71 7.60 -31.23
C LEU A 38 18.28 7.88 -29.81
N PRO A 39 19.45 8.52 -29.63
CA PRO A 39 20.01 8.73 -28.29
C PRO A 39 19.19 9.64 -27.38
N GLY A 40 18.37 10.55 -27.91
CA GLY A 40 17.53 11.45 -27.08
C GLY A 40 16.12 10.91 -26.83
N ALA A 41 15.53 10.26 -27.83
CA ALA A 41 14.16 9.78 -27.77
C ALA A 41 13.98 8.51 -26.92
N LEU A 42 14.96 7.61 -26.92
CA LEU A 42 14.94 6.39 -26.10
C LEU A 42 14.88 6.68 -24.58
N PRO A 43 15.78 7.49 -23.99
CA PRO A 43 15.71 7.79 -22.56
C PRO A 43 14.44 8.57 -22.19
N MET A 44 13.95 9.47 -23.05
CA MET A 44 12.66 10.15 -22.86
C MET A 44 11.47 9.17 -22.83
N GLY A 45 11.43 8.21 -23.76
CA GLY A 45 10.41 7.16 -23.80
C GLY A 45 10.44 6.26 -22.57
N VAL A 46 11.64 5.84 -22.15
CA VAL A 46 11.80 5.02 -20.93
C VAL A 46 11.39 5.81 -19.68
N LEU A 47 11.86 7.05 -19.52
CA LEU A 47 11.54 7.88 -18.35
C LEU A 47 10.05 8.21 -18.25
N SER A 48 9.38 8.49 -19.36
CA SER A 48 7.94 8.77 -19.37
C SER A 48 7.11 7.54 -18.97
N VAL A 49 7.44 6.36 -19.47
CA VAL A 49 6.79 5.10 -19.07
C VAL A 49 7.02 4.81 -17.59
N TRP A 50 8.27 4.92 -17.11
CA TRP A 50 8.60 4.72 -15.70
C TRP A 50 7.91 5.74 -14.77
N GLY A 51 7.89 7.02 -15.16
CA GLY A 51 7.20 8.07 -14.40
C GLY A 51 5.71 7.79 -14.29
N THR A 52 5.06 7.39 -15.38
CA THR A 52 3.63 7.05 -15.40
C THR A 52 3.35 5.82 -14.52
N LEU A 53 4.21 4.80 -14.59
CA LEU A 53 4.09 3.59 -13.76
C LEU A 53 4.25 3.89 -12.27
N LEU A 54 5.23 4.72 -11.90
CA LEU A 54 5.41 5.15 -10.50
C LEU A 54 4.20 5.93 -9.97
N VAL A 55 3.55 6.74 -10.81
CA VAL A 55 2.32 7.46 -10.42
C VAL A 55 1.15 6.50 -10.25
N LEU A 56 0.97 5.56 -11.19
CA LEU A 56 -0.05 4.52 -11.11
C LEU A 56 0.15 3.61 -9.89
N ASP A 57 1.39 3.27 -9.60
CA ASP A 57 1.76 2.45 -8.45
C ASP A 57 1.47 3.17 -7.14
N ARG A 58 1.87 4.45 -7.00
CA ARG A 58 1.51 5.26 -5.84
C ARG A 58 0.01 5.44 -5.65
N HIS A 59 -0.73 5.64 -6.74
CA HIS A 59 -2.19 5.77 -6.66
C HIS A 59 -2.85 4.44 -6.26
N ARG A 60 -2.31 3.31 -6.73
CA ARG A 60 -2.72 1.98 -6.28
C ARG A 60 -2.41 1.78 -4.80
N GLU A 61 -1.18 2.08 -4.38
CA GLU A 61 -0.75 1.96 -2.99
C GLU A 61 -1.68 2.73 -2.05
N GLY A 62 -2.04 3.97 -2.37
CA GLY A 62 -2.94 4.78 -1.56
C GLY A 62 -4.32 4.14 -1.32
N ASN A 63 -4.80 3.34 -2.27
CA ASN A 63 -6.07 2.61 -2.19
C ASN A 63 -5.93 1.17 -1.67
N LEU A 64 -4.72 0.69 -1.41
CA LEU A 64 -4.53 -0.61 -0.75
C LEU A 64 -5.08 -0.55 0.67
N ILE A 65 -5.63 -1.67 1.13
CA ILE A 65 -6.08 -1.81 2.51
C ILE A 65 -4.87 -2.19 3.37
N ALA A 66 -4.55 -1.36 4.36
CA ALA A 66 -3.56 -1.63 5.38
C ALA A 66 -4.26 -2.13 6.64
N VAL A 67 -3.79 -3.25 7.20
CA VAL A 67 -4.27 -3.78 8.48
C VAL A 67 -3.22 -3.48 9.56
N LEU A 68 -3.63 -2.75 10.59
CA LEU A 68 -2.82 -2.41 11.75
C LEU A 68 -3.20 -3.34 12.91
N GLY A 69 -2.37 -4.35 13.18
CA GLY A 69 -2.60 -5.31 14.26
C GLY A 69 -1.95 -4.89 15.59
N SER A 70 -2.61 -5.19 16.71
CA SER A 70 -2.04 -5.09 18.07
C SER A 70 -2.66 -6.14 18.98
N ASP A 71 -1.81 -6.81 19.77
CA ASP A 71 -2.23 -7.85 20.72
C ASP A 71 -3.10 -7.28 21.86
N GLU A 72 -2.97 -5.98 22.14
CA GLU A 72 -3.76 -5.25 23.15
C GLU A 72 -5.13 -4.79 22.62
N LEU A 73 -5.42 -5.00 21.34
CA LEU A 73 -6.68 -4.58 20.73
C LEU A 73 -7.78 -5.60 21.08
N ASP A 74 -8.83 -5.18 21.77
CA ASP A 74 -10.07 -5.94 21.97
C ASP A 74 -11.20 -5.31 21.11
N ALA A 75 -12.37 -5.96 21.06
CA ALA A 75 -13.49 -5.48 20.23
C ALA A 75 -13.96 -4.07 20.64
N ASP A 76 -13.98 -3.77 21.93
CA ASP A 76 -14.40 -2.47 22.46
C ASP A 76 -13.39 -1.36 22.11
N LEU A 77 -12.09 -1.63 22.25
CA LEU A 77 -11.01 -0.72 21.80
C LEU A 77 -11.03 -0.56 20.29
N GLY A 78 -11.26 -1.64 19.54
CA GLY A 78 -11.43 -1.62 18.10
C GLY A 78 -12.54 -0.64 17.69
N ALA A 79 -13.71 -0.75 18.31
CA ALA A 79 -14.83 0.16 18.10
C ALA A 79 -14.50 1.61 18.47
N ALA A 80 -13.81 1.84 19.59
CA ALA A 80 -13.39 3.18 20.01
C ALA A 80 -12.41 3.83 19.03
N VAL A 81 -11.45 3.06 18.49
CA VAL A 81 -10.51 3.55 17.47
C VAL A 81 -11.22 3.80 16.14
N VAL A 82 -12.12 2.92 15.71
CA VAL A 82 -12.94 3.13 14.50
C VAL A 82 -13.75 4.42 14.62
N ALA A 83 -14.48 4.61 15.72
CA ALA A 83 -15.25 5.84 15.96
C ALA A 83 -14.37 7.10 16.04
N ALA A 84 -13.14 6.98 16.53
CA ALA A 84 -12.19 8.10 16.53
C ALA A 84 -11.63 8.40 15.13
N LEU A 85 -11.51 7.39 14.26
CA LEU A 85 -11.09 7.55 12.86
C LEU A 85 -12.20 8.13 11.99
N GLU A 86 -13.43 7.68 12.17
CA GLU A 86 -14.60 8.21 11.47
C GLU A 86 -14.81 9.70 11.75
N ARG A 87 -14.63 10.14 12.99
CA ARG A 87 -14.66 11.57 13.37
C ARG A 87 -13.59 12.41 12.67
N ARG A 88 -12.52 11.80 12.17
CA ARG A 88 -11.46 12.44 11.39
C ARG A 88 -11.61 12.25 9.88
N GLY A 89 -12.74 11.69 9.44
CA GLY A 89 -13.02 11.43 8.02
C GLY A 89 -12.27 10.23 7.44
N VAL A 90 -11.70 9.37 8.30
CA VAL A 90 -10.99 8.16 7.87
C VAL A 90 -11.93 6.96 7.98
N THR A 91 -12.19 6.29 6.85
CA THR A 91 -12.95 5.04 6.84
C THR A 91 -12.04 3.90 7.32
N ALA A 92 -12.45 3.24 8.40
CA ALA A 92 -11.74 2.12 8.98
C ALA A 92 -12.72 1.05 9.49
N GLU A 93 -12.29 -0.20 9.51
CA GLU A 93 -13.10 -1.33 9.98
C GLU A 93 -12.25 -2.23 10.88
N TYR A 94 -12.83 -2.64 12.01
CA TYR A 94 -12.21 -3.61 12.92
C TYR A 94 -12.25 -5.01 12.32
N ARG A 95 -11.13 -5.73 12.36
CA ARG A 95 -11.00 -7.08 11.79
C ARG A 95 -10.35 -8.04 12.77
N GLU A 96 -10.92 -9.23 12.85
CA GLU A 96 -10.36 -10.38 13.55
C GLU A 96 -10.07 -11.46 12.51
N ASP A 97 -8.80 -11.69 12.23
CA ASP A 97 -8.36 -12.75 11.34
C ASP A 97 -7.88 -13.92 12.21
N VAL A 98 -8.51 -15.08 12.05
CA VAL A 98 -8.08 -16.32 12.70
C VAL A 98 -6.83 -16.82 11.98
N ILE A 99 -5.69 -16.80 12.68
CA ILE A 99 -4.44 -17.39 12.19
C ILE A 99 -4.43 -18.83 12.67
N ASP A 100 -4.59 -19.74 11.72
CA ASP A 100 -4.44 -21.17 11.92
C ASP A 100 -2.96 -21.53 11.74
N ASP A 101 -2.15 -21.31 12.78
CA ASP A 101 -0.76 -21.76 12.84
C ASP A 101 -0.67 -23.10 13.57
N GLU A 102 0.27 -23.96 13.16
CA GLU A 102 0.47 -25.33 13.67
C GLU A 102 0.71 -25.41 15.20
N ASP A 103 1.03 -24.28 15.85
CA ASP A 103 1.32 -24.17 17.29
C ASP A 103 0.12 -23.77 18.17
N GLY A 104 -1.09 -23.69 17.60
CA GLY A 104 -2.32 -23.37 18.32
C GLY A 104 -2.91 -22.05 17.88
N GLY A 105 -4.13 -22.10 17.34
CA GLY A 105 -4.81 -20.98 16.70
C GLY A 105 -4.78 -19.68 17.50
N GLY A 106 -4.26 -18.63 16.88
CA GLY A 106 -4.24 -17.27 17.40
C GLY A 106 -5.27 -16.40 16.67
N VAL A 107 -5.88 -15.43 17.35
CA VAL A 107 -6.70 -14.41 16.69
C VAL A 107 -5.84 -13.16 16.51
N GLN A 108 -5.54 -12.81 15.26
CA GLN A 108 -4.94 -11.52 14.96
C GLN A 108 -6.04 -10.46 14.89
N ARG A 109 -5.99 -9.53 15.84
CA ARG A 109 -6.91 -8.40 15.90
C ARG A 109 -6.26 -7.17 15.34
N GLY A 110 -6.99 -6.41 14.53
CA GLY A 110 -6.47 -5.21 13.91
C GLY A 110 -7.53 -4.30 13.32
N ILE A 111 -7.07 -3.18 12.79
CA ILE A 111 -7.90 -2.19 12.12
C ILE A 111 -7.48 -2.11 10.67
N SER A 112 -8.43 -2.37 9.78
CA SER A 112 -8.27 -2.20 8.35
C SER A 112 -8.62 -0.75 7.97
N CYS A 113 -7.74 -0.10 7.22
CA CYS A 113 -7.93 1.26 6.72
C CYS A 113 -7.24 1.40 5.37
N ARG A 114 -7.48 2.49 4.64
CA ARG A 114 -6.69 2.76 3.43
C ARG A 114 -5.23 3.02 3.81
N HIS A 115 -4.31 2.59 2.96
CA HIS A 115 -2.88 2.78 3.18
C HIS A 115 -2.50 4.25 3.29
N ALA A 116 -3.17 5.12 2.54
CA ALA A 116 -3.01 6.57 2.64
C ALA A 116 -3.25 7.08 4.07
N ASP A 117 -4.17 6.45 4.80
CA ASP A 117 -4.59 6.86 6.14
C ASP A 117 -3.82 6.15 7.26
N ARG A 118 -2.91 5.23 6.93
CA ARG A 118 -2.21 4.36 7.90
C ARG A 118 -1.51 5.14 9.03
N VAL A 119 -0.98 6.32 8.73
CA VAL A 119 -0.25 7.16 9.69
C VAL A 119 -1.22 7.79 10.69
N VAL A 120 -2.37 8.23 10.20
CA VAL A 120 -3.44 8.80 11.05
C VAL A 120 -4.05 7.69 11.89
N ALA A 121 -4.38 6.55 11.27
CA ALA A 121 -4.88 5.35 11.95
C ALA A 121 -3.95 4.88 13.07
N ARG A 122 -2.65 4.79 12.81
CA ARG A 122 -1.66 4.43 13.83
C ARG A 122 -1.64 5.42 15.00
N LYS A 123 -1.60 6.73 14.72
CA LYS A 123 -1.59 7.75 15.78
C LYS A 123 -2.85 7.71 16.64
N VAL A 124 -4.02 7.53 16.04
CA VAL A 124 -5.29 7.41 16.78
C VAL A 124 -5.27 6.15 17.64
N MET A 125 -4.84 5.03 17.07
CA MET A 125 -4.75 3.76 17.78
C MET A 125 -3.79 3.85 18.99
N GLU A 126 -2.61 4.44 18.81
CA GLU A 126 -1.66 4.70 19.90
C GLU A 126 -2.27 5.61 20.98
N GLN A 127 -2.98 6.68 20.59
CA GLN A 127 -3.66 7.58 21.52
C GLN A 127 -4.70 6.84 22.38
N VAL A 128 -5.56 6.04 21.75
CA VAL A 128 -6.62 5.30 22.43
C VAL A 128 -6.04 4.21 23.35
N LEU A 129 -5.02 3.48 22.89
CA LEU A 129 -4.34 2.49 23.71
C LEU A 129 -3.62 3.12 24.92
N SER A 130 -2.98 4.27 24.71
CA SER A 130 -2.27 4.97 25.79
C SER A 130 -3.21 5.59 26.83
N ALA A 131 -4.41 6.03 26.45
CA ALA A 131 -5.39 6.60 27.37
C ALA A 131 -6.00 5.58 28.36
N ARG A 132 -5.77 4.28 28.14
CA ARG A 132 -6.25 3.19 29.00
C ARG A 132 -5.19 2.69 30.00
N ARG A 133 -3.92 3.07 29.81
CA ARG A 133 -2.82 2.77 30.73
C ARG A 133 -2.73 3.81 31.83
#